data_AF-A0A368QR75-F1
#
_entry.id   AF-A0A368QR75-F1
#
_cell.length_a   1.000
_cell.length_b   1.000
_cell.length_c   1.000
_cell.angle_alpha   90.00
_cell.angle_beta   90.00
_cell.angle_gamma   90.00
#
_symmetry.space_group_name_H-M   'P 1'
#
loop_
_entity.id
_entity.type
_entity.pdbx_description
1 polymer ?
#
loop_
_entity_poly.entity_id
_entity_poly.type
_entity_poly.pdbx_seq_one_letter_code
_entity_poly.pdbx_strand_id
1 'polypeptide(L)'
;MADESWRLPSTVQELAATVQEPPSRYLVPKQEQDRLSDQLTGAELPEPVPTIDLRRLLAPDGDDEEAAKLRSALQSWGFFLVTEHGIEAPLMDALIAASREFFRKPLEEKQAYSNLIGGKQWQLEGYGNDPVKTQDQILDWCDRLHLRVEPEDERNLDRWPGHPESFRGLLHEYTVSCKPVKDGILRAMARLLELDDGDAILNQFGDKGSTYARFNYYPACPRPELCSASGRTPTSASSRCSSWTRTSPACRSSATAPGTASRR
;
A
#
# COMPACT_ATOMS: atom_id res chain seq x y z
N MET A 1 30.82 8.85 -19.68
CA MET A 1 29.40 8.84 -19.33
C MET A 1 29.31 8.79 -17.83
N ALA A 2 28.50 9.64 -17.20
CA ALA A 2 28.36 9.64 -15.75
C ALA A 2 27.78 8.29 -15.27
N ASP A 3 28.21 7.82 -14.10
CA ASP A 3 27.67 6.61 -13.48
C ASP A 3 26.21 6.87 -13.05
N GLU A 4 25.26 6.28 -13.79
CA GLU A 4 23.81 6.38 -13.51
C GLU A 4 23.30 5.20 -12.66
N SER A 5 24.19 4.43 -12.02
CA SER A 5 23.84 3.29 -11.15
C SER A 5 22.84 3.64 -10.05
N TRP A 6 22.82 4.89 -9.58
CA TRP A 6 21.89 5.39 -8.55
C TRP A 6 20.41 5.35 -8.96
N ARG A 7 20.10 5.19 -10.26
CA ARG A 7 18.72 5.12 -10.78
C ARG A 7 18.04 3.77 -10.54
N LEU A 8 18.83 2.71 -10.35
CA LEU A 8 18.36 1.35 -10.20
C LEU A 8 18.88 0.79 -8.86
N PRO A 9 18.28 1.21 -7.73
CA PRO A 9 18.71 0.73 -6.43
C PRO A 9 18.47 -0.78 -6.31
N SER A 10 19.37 -1.48 -5.60
CA SER A 10 19.16 -2.87 -5.18
C SER A 10 17.83 -3.04 -4.45
N THR A 11 17.28 -4.25 -4.47
CA THR A 11 16.06 -4.53 -3.72
C THR A 11 16.31 -4.39 -2.22
N VAL A 12 15.30 -3.98 -1.47
CA VAL A 12 15.40 -3.80 -0.02
C VAL A 12 15.57 -5.14 0.67
N GLN A 13 15.02 -6.24 0.13
CA GLN A 13 15.27 -7.59 0.61
C GLN A 13 16.76 -7.96 0.53
N GLU A 14 17.47 -7.64 -0.55
CA GLU A 14 18.91 -7.86 -0.67
C GLU A 14 19.70 -7.01 0.33
N LEU A 15 19.34 -5.74 0.47
CA LEU A 15 19.98 -4.83 1.41
C LEU A 15 19.78 -5.33 2.85
N ALA A 16 18.55 -5.67 3.24
CA ALA A 16 18.23 -6.16 4.58
C ALA A 16 18.98 -7.46 4.96
N ALA A 17 19.36 -8.27 3.98
CA ALA A 17 20.14 -9.50 4.21
C ALA A 17 21.65 -9.26 4.37
N THR A 18 22.16 -8.11 3.92
CA THR A 18 23.60 -7.87 3.76
C THR A 18 24.15 -6.72 4.59
N VAL A 19 23.32 -5.72 4.91
CA VAL A 19 23.78 -4.49 5.59
C VAL A 19 23.50 -4.52 7.09
N GLN A 20 24.43 -3.99 7.88
CA GLN A 20 24.23 -3.75 9.31
C GLN A 20 23.45 -2.46 9.58
N GLU A 21 23.51 -1.50 8.64
CA GLU A 21 22.79 -0.23 8.71
C GLU A 21 22.23 0.12 7.32
N PRO A 22 20.99 0.65 7.23
CA PRO A 22 20.43 1.10 5.95
C PRO A 22 21.34 2.15 5.28
N PRO A 23 21.50 2.10 3.95
CA PRO A 23 22.20 3.16 3.24
C PRO A 23 21.55 4.53 3.48
N SER A 24 22.34 5.61 3.41
CA SER A 24 21.88 6.96 3.74
C SER A 24 20.61 7.40 3.01
N ARG A 25 20.39 6.92 1.78
CA ARG A 25 19.20 7.19 0.99
C ARG A 25 17.92 6.58 1.54
N TYR A 26 17.99 5.68 2.52
CA TYR A 26 16.82 5.12 3.20
C TYR A 26 16.61 5.72 4.60
N LEU A 27 17.52 6.60 5.04
CA LEU A 27 17.46 7.26 6.33
C LEU A 27 16.71 8.59 6.19
N VAL A 28 15.72 8.81 7.05
CA VAL A 28 14.99 10.08 7.12
C VAL A 28 15.97 11.19 7.56
N PRO A 29 16.02 12.35 6.89
CA PRO A 29 16.90 13.45 7.29
C PRO A 29 16.64 13.91 8.74
N LYS A 30 17.70 14.25 9.47
CA LYS A 30 17.61 14.65 10.90
C LYS A 30 16.61 15.80 11.14
N GLN A 31 16.57 16.78 10.24
CA GLN A 31 15.63 17.90 10.31
C GLN A 31 14.16 17.47 10.29
N GLU A 32 13.85 16.39 9.57
CA GLU A 32 12.51 15.82 9.51
C GLU A 32 12.22 14.96 10.75
N GLN A 33 13.23 14.26 11.29
CA GLN A 33 13.12 13.55 12.57
C GLN A 33 12.80 14.52 13.72
N ASP A 34 13.52 15.64 13.81
CA ASP A 34 13.34 16.64 14.86
C ASP A 34 11.93 17.25 14.79
N ARG A 35 11.45 17.59 13.57
CA ARG A 35 10.08 18.07 13.33
C ARG A 35 9.00 17.09 13.81
N LEU A 36 9.19 15.79 13.55
CA LEU A 36 8.23 14.76 13.94
C LEU A 36 8.23 14.53 15.45
N SER A 37 9.40 14.60 16.09
CA SER A 37 9.54 14.52 17.54
C SER A 37 8.80 15.67 18.23
N ASP A 38 8.92 16.90 17.69
CA ASP A 38 8.20 18.07 18.22
C ASP A 38 6.67 17.94 18.06
N GLN A 39 6.20 17.32 16.99
CA GLN A 39 4.76 17.05 16.79
C GLN A 39 4.20 15.98 17.74
N LEU A 40 5.00 14.96 18.07
CA LEU A 40 4.59 13.86 18.95
C LEU A 40 4.65 14.20 20.44
N THR A 41 5.49 15.17 20.83
CA THR A 41 5.69 15.57 22.23
C THR A 41 4.59 16.48 22.79
N GLY A 42 3.66 16.95 21.96
CA GLY A 42 2.53 17.80 22.36
C GLY A 42 1.14 17.31 21.94
N ALA A 43 1.01 16.12 21.35
CA ALA A 43 -0.26 15.63 20.82
C ALA A 43 -1.08 14.88 21.89
N GLU A 44 -2.34 15.27 22.08
CA GLU A 44 -3.36 14.38 22.65
C GLU A 44 -3.45 13.09 21.81
N LEU A 45 -3.95 11.99 22.40
CA LEU A 45 -4.14 10.74 21.66
C LEU A 45 -4.88 11.06 20.34
N PRO A 46 -4.30 10.70 19.18
CA PRO A 46 -4.90 11.06 17.91
C PRO A 46 -6.31 10.49 17.84
N GLU A 47 -7.26 11.32 17.41
CA GLU A 47 -8.63 10.89 17.17
C GLU A 47 -8.64 9.61 16.30
N PRO A 48 -9.53 8.64 16.58
CA PRO A 48 -9.57 7.42 15.79
C PRO A 48 -9.99 7.73 14.35
N VAL A 49 -9.34 7.06 13.40
CA VAL A 49 -9.66 7.20 11.97
C VAL A 49 -11.16 6.90 11.74
N PRO A 50 -11.89 7.78 11.03
CA PRO A 50 -13.30 7.55 10.73
C PRO A 50 -13.51 6.20 10.03
N THR A 51 -14.51 5.46 10.47
CA THR A 51 -14.88 4.15 9.90
C THR A 51 -16.28 4.23 9.32
N ILE A 52 -16.45 3.87 8.05
CA ILE A 52 -17.71 3.96 7.31
C ILE A 52 -18.30 2.57 7.10
N ASP A 53 -19.53 2.35 7.56
CA ASP A 53 -20.28 1.13 7.29
C ASP A 53 -20.87 1.19 5.87
N LEU A 54 -20.32 0.38 4.96
CA LEU A 54 -20.73 0.42 3.56
C LEU A 54 -22.17 -0.07 3.35
N ARG A 55 -22.62 -1.03 4.17
CA ARG A 55 -23.98 -1.57 4.07
C ARG A 55 -25.01 -0.51 4.45
N ARG A 56 -24.75 0.27 5.51
CA ARG A 56 -25.58 1.42 5.90
C ARG A 56 -25.53 2.52 4.84
N LEU A 57 -24.33 2.89 4.38
CA LEU A 57 -24.14 3.95 3.38
C LEU A 57 -24.89 3.68 2.06
N LEU A 58 -25.02 2.40 1.68
CA LEU A 58 -25.66 1.98 0.44
C LEU A 58 -27.09 1.45 0.64
N ALA A 59 -27.68 1.63 1.83
CA ALA A 59 -29.06 1.20 2.09
C ALA A 59 -30.05 1.92 1.14
N PRO A 60 -31.13 1.24 0.69
CA PRO A 60 -32.11 1.82 -0.25
C PRO A 60 -32.79 3.10 0.26
N ASP A 61 -33.08 3.15 1.55
CA ASP A 61 -33.73 4.29 2.20
C ASP A 61 -32.74 5.40 2.60
N GLY A 62 -31.45 5.18 2.29
CA GLY A 62 -30.36 6.04 2.74
C GLY A 62 -30.07 5.91 4.23
N ASP A 63 -28.86 6.30 4.61
CA ASP A 63 -28.49 6.51 6.01
C ASP A 63 -27.81 7.87 6.12
N ASP A 64 -28.59 8.89 6.46
CA ASP A 64 -28.12 10.28 6.52
C ASP A 64 -26.99 10.47 7.54
N GLU A 65 -27.00 9.68 8.61
CA GLU A 65 -25.94 9.68 9.62
C GLU A 65 -24.63 9.16 9.02
N GLU A 66 -24.67 8.02 8.33
CA GLU A 66 -23.48 7.43 7.71
C GLU A 66 -22.97 8.28 6.54
N ALA A 67 -23.87 8.91 5.78
CA ALA A 67 -23.52 9.87 4.74
C ALA A 67 -22.86 11.14 5.31
N ALA A 68 -23.38 11.68 6.42
CA ALA A 68 -22.77 12.82 7.12
C ALA A 68 -21.38 12.47 7.68
N LYS A 69 -21.22 11.23 8.17
CA LYS A 69 -19.93 10.70 8.63
C LYS A 69 -18.91 10.61 7.50
N LEU A 70 -19.33 10.12 6.32
CA LEU A 70 -18.48 10.09 5.12
C LEU A 70 -18.07 11.51 4.70
N ARG A 71 -19.02 12.47 4.68
CA ARG A 71 -18.73 13.88 4.37
C ARG A 71 -17.68 14.45 5.33
N SER A 72 -17.88 14.24 6.63
CA SER A 72 -16.93 14.70 7.66
C SER A 72 -15.54 14.11 7.43
N ALA A 73 -15.44 12.79 7.24
CA ALA A 73 -14.17 12.12 7.00
C ALA A 73 -13.44 12.63 5.75
N LEU A 74 -14.17 12.87 4.66
CA LEU A 74 -13.59 13.42 3.43
C LEU A 74 -13.07 14.86 3.60
N GLN A 75 -13.71 15.67 4.44
CA GLN A 75 -13.35 17.08 4.65
C GLN A 75 -12.24 17.28 5.67
N SER A 76 -12.22 16.51 6.76
CA SER A 76 -11.26 16.69 7.85
C SER A 76 -10.04 15.77 7.76
N TRP A 77 -10.23 14.52 7.32
CA TRP A 77 -9.16 13.52 7.25
C TRP A 77 -8.62 13.31 5.85
N GLY A 78 -9.50 13.33 4.84
CA GLY A 78 -9.16 12.91 3.48
C GLY A 78 -8.94 11.39 3.32
N PHE A 79 -9.15 10.60 4.38
CA PHE A 79 -9.16 9.14 4.35
C PHE A 79 -10.08 8.56 5.44
N PHE A 80 -10.49 7.32 5.28
CA PHE A 80 -11.37 6.60 6.19
C PHE A 80 -11.18 5.09 6.05
N LEU A 81 -11.63 4.33 7.06
CA LEU A 81 -11.77 2.88 7.01
C LEU A 81 -13.17 2.52 6.53
N VAL A 82 -13.33 1.33 5.96
CA VAL A 82 -14.64 0.82 5.52
C VAL A 82 -14.90 -0.51 6.22
N THR A 83 -16.11 -0.68 6.76
CA THR A 83 -16.63 -1.94 7.35
C THR A 83 -17.85 -2.42 6.58
N GLU A 84 -18.25 -3.67 6.79
CA GLU A 84 -19.41 -4.28 6.10
C GLU A 84 -19.33 -4.15 4.56
N HIS A 85 -18.10 -4.17 4.01
CA HIS A 85 -17.84 -3.96 2.58
C HIS A 85 -18.20 -5.17 1.69
N GLY A 86 -18.59 -6.30 2.29
CA GLY A 86 -19.03 -7.50 1.57
C GLY A 86 -17.94 -8.32 0.88
N ILE A 87 -16.66 -8.00 1.10
CA ILE A 87 -15.54 -8.81 0.61
C ILE A 87 -15.27 -9.90 1.65
N GLU A 88 -15.28 -11.16 1.22
CA GLU A 88 -15.09 -12.29 2.13
C GLU A 88 -13.70 -12.27 2.78
N ALA A 89 -13.67 -12.40 4.12
CA ALA A 89 -12.41 -12.47 4.86
C ALA A 89 -11.47 -13.60 4.39
N PRO A 90 -11.96 -14.83 4.10
CA PRO A 90 -11.12 -15.89 3.55
C PRO A 90 -10.43 -15.53 2.23
N LEU A 91 -11.08 -14.78 1.34
CA LEU A 91 -10.49 -14.33 0.08
C LEU A 91 -9.34 -13.35 0.33
N MET A 92 -9.54 -12.38 1.24
CA MET A 92 -8.48 -11.44 1.62
C MET A 92 -7.29 -12.16 2.27
N ASP A 93 -7.55 -13.07 3.20
CA ASP A 93 -6.52 -13.86 3.87
C ASP A 93 -5.74 -14.74 2.90
N ALA A 94 -6.42 -15.39 1.95
CA ALA A 94 -5.80 -16.21 0.92
C ALA A 94 -4.91 -15.37 -0.02
N LEU A 95 -5.38 -14.20 -0.46
CA LEU A 95 -4.58 -13.29 -1.29
C LEU A 95 -3.34 -12.76 -0.55
N ILE A 96 -3.51 -12.41 0.73
CA ILE A 96 -2.39 -11.99 1.59
C ILE A 96 -1.40 -13.15 1.76
N ALA A 97 -1.86 -14.38 1.99
CA ALA A 97 -1.00 -15.55 2.09
C ALA A 97 -0.24 -15.82 0.79
N ALA A 98 -0.92 -15.76 -0.36
CA ALA A 98 -0.32 -15.95 -1.67
C ALA A 98 0.73 -14.89 -1.99
N SER A 99 0.47 -13.62 -1.67
CA SER A 99 1.47 -12.55 -1.84
C SER A 99 2.70 -12.77 -0.94
N ARG A 100 2.51 -13.20 0.31
CA ARG A 100 3.62 -13.53 1.22
C ARG A 100 4.46 -14.69 0.70
N GLU A 101 3.84 -15.70 0.12
CA GLU A 101 4.54 -16.82 -0.51
C GLU A 101 5.39 -16.36 -1.69
N PHE A 102 4.86 -15.51 -2.57
CA PHE A 102 5.64 -14.88 -3.64
C PHE A 102 6.87 -14.13 -3.09
N PHE A 103 6.71 -13.26 -2.08
CA PHE A 103 7.84 -12.48 -1.56
C PHE A 103 8.90 -13.30 -0.82
N ARG A 104 8.55 -14.49 -0.32
CA ARG A 104 9.48 -15.44 0.32
C ARG A 104 10.35 -16.21 -0.66
N LYS A 105 10.02 -16.19 -1.95
CA LYS A 105 10.84 -16.85 -2.98
C LYS A 105 12.24 -16.25 -3.07
N PRO A 106 13.21 -17.03 -3.59
CA PRO A 106 14.50 -16.52 -4.00
C PRO A 106 14.38 -15.31 -4.92
N LEU A 107 15.37 -14.42 -4.87
CA LEU A 107 15.37 -13.19 -5.65
C LEU A 107 15.30 -13.49 -7.15
N GLU A 108 16.01 -14.51 -7.60
CA GLU A 108 16.11 -14.93 -8.99
C GLU A 108 14.73 -15.26 -9.57
N GLU A 109 13.87 -15.93 -8.79
CA GLU A 109 12.50 -16.24 -9.19
C GLU A 109 11.61 -14.99 -9.23
N LYS A 110 11.80 -14.04 -8.31
CA LYS A 110 11.03 -12.78 -8.29
C LYS A 110 11.45 -11.83 -9.41
N GLN A 111 12.74 -11.83 -9.77
CA GLN A 111 13.28 -11.03 -10.87
C GLN A 111 12.75 -11.46 -12.24
N ALA A 112 12.20 -12.67 -12.38
CA ALA A 112 11.45 -13.06 -13.58
C ALA A 112 10.27 -12.11 -13.86
N TYR A 113 9.70 -11.51 -12.81
CA TYR A 113 8.60 -10.57 -12.89
C TYR A 113 9.06 -9.11 -12.81
N SER A 114 10.35 -8.84 -13.02
CA SER A 114 10.96 -7.51 -12.80
C SER A 114 10.23 -6.39 -13.54
N ASN A 115 10.16 -5.22 -12.90
CA ASN A 115 9.73 -3.97 -13.51
C ASN A 115 10.83 -3.28 -14.35
N LEU A 116 11.95 -3.98 -14.61
CA LEU A 116 13.03 -3.52 -15.47
C LEU A 116 13.09 -4.34 -16.78
N ILE A 117 12.83 -3.70 -17.91
CA ILE A 117 13.03 -4.27 -19.24
C ILE A 117 14.52 -4.36 -19.51
N GLY A 118 15.01 -5.57 -19.80
CA GLY A 118 16.43 -5.85 -20.03
C GLY A 118 17.34 -5.46 -18.86
N GLY A 119 16.78 -5.37 -17.64
CA GLY A 119 17.49 -4.96 -16.43
C GLY A 119 17.89 -3.48 -16.38
N LYS A 120 17.39 -2.64 -17.31
CA LYS A 120 17.84 -1.24 -17.44
C LYS A 120 16.70 -0.22 -17.53
N GLN A 121 15.62 -0.56 -18.22
CA GLN A 121 14.54 0.38 -18.48
C GLN A 121 13.37 0.11 -17.55
N TRP A 122 13.03 1.09 -16.72
CA TRP A 122 11.90 0.99 -15.80
C TRP A 122 10.55 0.98 -16.53
N GLN A 123 9.63 0.15 -16.06
CA GLN A 123 8.21 0.13 -16.40
C GLN A 123 7.37 0.10 -15.11
N LEU A 124 6.10 0.52 -15.22
CA LEU A 124 5.22 0.60 -14.05
C LEU A 124 4.91 -0.78 -13.45
N GLU A 125 4.69 -1.78 -14.29
CA GLU A 125 4.28 -3.12 -13.86
C GLU A 125 5.48 -4.01 -13.57
N GLY A 126 5.35 -4.87 -12.55
CA GLY A 126 6.34 -5.86 -12.17
C GLY A 126 6.84 -5.71 -10.73
N TYR A 127 7.79 -6.58 -10.38
CA TYR A 127 8.51 -6.61 -9.12
C TYR A 127 9.70 -5.68 -9.16
N GLY A 128 9.83 -4.82 -8.15
CA GLY A 128 10.97 -3.91 -8.01
C GLY A 128 10.60 -2.63 -7.27
N ASN A 129 11.51 -1.67 -7.32
CA ASN A 129 11.35 -0.37 -6.68
C ASN A 129 10.75 0.67 -7.64
N ASP A 130 10.23 1.74 -7.05
CA ASP A 130 9.78 2.93 -7.78
C ASP A 130 10.97 3.61 -8.47
N PRO A 131 10.75 4.34 -9.58
CA PRO A 131 11.83 4.95 -10.33
C PRO A 131 12.45 6.08 -9.51
N VAL A 132 13.78 6.10 -9.45
CA VAL A 132 14.52 7.15 -8.77
C VAL A 132 14.67 8.36 -9.69
N LYS A 133 14.14 9.51 -9.27
CA LYS A 133 14.13 10.75 -10.05
C LYS A 133 15.37 11.61 -9.80
N THR A 134 15.87 11.63 -8.57
CA THR A 134 17.04 12.44 -8.18
C THR A 134 18.02 11.62 -7.33
N GLN A 135 19.29 12.02 -7.35
CA GLN A 135 20.36 11.30 -6.66
C GLN A 135 20.23 11.37 -5.13
N ASP A 136 19.67 12.46 -4.61
CA ASP A 136 19.40 12.77 -3.21
C ASP A 136 18.02 12.29 -2.74
N GLN A 137 17.23 11.66 -3.61
CA GLN A 137 15.91 11.15 -3.26
C GLN A 137 16.00 10.10 -2.14
N ILE A 138 15.22 10.33 -1.08
CA ILE A 138 14.96 9.35 -0.01
C ILE A 138 14.07 8.23 -0.56
N LEU A 139 14.47 6.99 -0.30
CA LEU A 139 13.85 5.77 -0.76
C LEU A 139 13.11 5.08 0.39
N ASP A 140 11.98 4.46 0.08
CA ASP A 140 11.25 3.66 1.06
C ASP A 140 11.95 2.32 1.31
N TRP A 141 11.95 1.86 2.55
CA TRP A 141 12.43 0.54 2.94
C TRP A 141 11.38 -0.54 2.62
N CYS A 142 11.02 -0.69 1.35
CA CYS A 142 10.12 -1.74 0.88
C CYS A 142 10.35 -2.14 -0.57
N ASP A 143 10.15 -3.41 -0.86
CA ASP A 143 10.01 -3.92 -2.22
C ASP A 143 8.54 -3.95 -2.63
N ARG A 144 8.28 -3.80 -3.93
CA ARG A 144 6.91 -3.72 -4.47
C ARG A 144 6.69 -4.73 -5.58
N LEU A 145 5.45 -5.16 -5.71
CA LEU A 145 4.91 -5.80 -6.91
C LEU A 145 3.72 -4.96 -7.37
N HIS A 146 3.81 -4.39 -8.56
CA HIS A 146 2.79 -3.51 -9.13
C HIS A 146 2.17 -4.17 -10.36
N LEU A 147 0.86 -4.38 -10.36
CA LEU A 147 0.17 -5.15 -11.41
C LEU A 147 -1.06 -4.37 -11.89
N ARG A 148 -1.22 -4.24 -13.21
CA ARG A 148 -2.49 -3.77 -13.76
C ARG A 148 -3.54 -4.86 -13.57
N VAL A 149 -4.69 -4.49 -12.99
CA VAL A 149 -5.83 -5.37 -12.76
C VAL A 149 -7.07 -4.97 -13.56
N GLU A 150 -7.17 -3.71 -13.99
CA GLU A 150 -8.22 -3.26 -14.92
C GLU A 150 -7.61 -2.33 -15.98
N PRO A 151 -8.16 -2.34 -17.22
CA PRO A 151 -9.18 -3.28 -17.71
C PRO A 151 -8.58 -4.68 -17.95
N GLU A 152 -9.43 -5.71 -18.00
CA GLU A 152 -9.00 -7.12 -18.09
C GLU A 152 -8.20 -7.46 -19.34
N ASP A 153 -8.60 -6.91 -20.49
CA ASP A 153 -7.97 -7.11 -21.79
C ASP A 153 -6.57 -6.48 -21.89
N GLU A 154 -6.22 -5.59 -20.97
CA GLU A 154 -4.93 -4.90 -20.92
C GLU A 154 -3.99 -5.43 -19.82
N ARG A 155 -4.37 -6.51 -19.11
CA ARG A 155 -3.53 -7.10 -18.06
C ARG A 155 -2.27 -7.74 -18.66
N ASN A 156 -1.10 -7.34 -18.15
CA ASN A 156 0.17 -7.99 -18.51
C ASN A 156 0.41 -9.24 -17.66
N LEU A 157 -0.15 -10.38 -18.07
CA LEU A 157 -0.06 -11.64 -17.32
C LEU A 157 1.37 -12.19 -17.20
N ASP A 158 2.32 -11.76 -18.05
CA ASP A 158 3.73 -12.14 -17.92
C ASP A 158 4.37 -11.53 -16.66
N ARG A 159 3.79 -10.46 -16.12
CA ARG A 159 4.22 -9.81 -14.86
C ARG A 159 3.50 -10.34 -13.64
N TRP A 160 2.41 -11.09 -13.83
CA TRP A 160 1.68 -11.69 -12.72
C TRP A 160 2.39 -12.96 -12.25
N PRO A 161 2.70 -13.10 -10.95
CA PRO A 161 3.27 -14.33 -10.40
C PRO A 161 2.49 -15.57 -10.87
N GLY A 162 3.19 -16.53 -11.47
CA GLY A 162 2.64 -17.86 -11.77
C GLY A 162 2.63 -18.78 -10.55
N HIS A 163 3.31 -18.41 -9.48
CA HIS A 163 3.33 -19.15 -8.22
C HIS A 163 3.12 -18.20 -7.01
N PRO A 164 2.28 -18.58 -6.03
CA PRO A 164 1.47 -19.81 -6.03
C PRO A 164 0.45 -19.82 -7.17
N GLU A 165 0.05 -21.00 -7.65
CA GLU A 165 -0.86 -21.13 -8.81
C GLU A 165 -2.19 -20.41 -8.59
N SER A 166 -2.60 -20.31 -7.32
CA SER A 166 -3.80 -19.58 -6.88
C SER A 166 -3.68 -18.06 -6.99
N PHE A 167 -2.47 -17.49 -7.07
CA PHE A 167 -2.26 -16.03 -6.96
C PHE A 167 -3.10 -15.24 -7.97
N ARG A 168 -3.08 -15.64 -9.24
CA ARG A 168 -3.78 -14.93 -10.32
C ARG A 168 -5.29 -14.99 -10.15
N GLY A 169 -5.83 -16.16 -9.80
CA GLY A 169 -7.25 -16.35 -9.55
C GLY A 169 -7.73 -15.54 -8.34
N LEU A 170 -7.02 -15.61 -7.22
CA LEU A 170 -7.31 -14.84 -6.02
C LEU A 170 -7.27 -13.34 -6.26
N LEU A 171 -6.27 -12.85 -7.00
CA LEU A 171 -6.17 -11.43 -7.34
C LEU A 171 -7.34 -10.99 -8.22
N HIS A 172 -7.71 -11.79 -9.23
CA HIS A 172 -8.86 -11.51 -10.07
C HIS A 172 -10.15 -11.41 -9.24
N GLU A 173 -10.45 -12.44 -8.44
CA GLU A 173 -11.66 -12.49 -7.59
C GLU A 173 -11.72 -11.32 -6.60
N TYR A 174 -10.59 -10.98 -5.98
CA TYR A 174 -10.49 -9.83 -5.09
C TYR A 174 -10.75 -8.50 -5.81
N THR A 175 -10.24 -8.34 -7.04
CA THR A 175 -10.43 -7.11 -7.82
C THR A 175 -11.87 -6.93 -8.28
N VAL A 176 -12.54 -8.03 -8.67
CA VAL A 176 -13.98 -8.04 -8.97
C VAL A 176 -14.78 -7.66 -7.72
N SER A 177 -14.42 -8.19 -6.55
CA SER A 177 -15.08 -7.88 -5.27
C SER A 177 -14.85 -6.45 -4.80
N CYS A 178 -13.70 -5.83 -5.15
CA CYS A 178 -13.43 -4.43 -4.84
C CYS A 178 -14.25 -3.43 -5.68
N LYS A 179 -14.68 -3.83 -6.88
CA LYS A 179 -15.41 -2.96 -7.82
C LYS A 179 -16.71 -2.38 -7.21
N PRO A 180 -17.66 -3.18 -6.67
CA PRO A 180 -18.87 -2.64 -6.07
C PRO A 180 -18.59 -1.74 -4.85
N VAL A 181 -17.51 -2.01 -4.09
CA VAL A 181 -17.10 -1.16 -2.97
C VAL A 181 -16.70 0.23 -3.45
N LYS A 182 -15.78 0.29 -4.43
CA LYS A 182 -15.34 1.55 -5.05
C LYS A 182 -16.53 2.28 -5.67
N ASP A 183 -17.34 1.59 -6.46
CA ASP A 183 -18.47 2.21 -7.16
C ASP A 183 -19.52 2.75 -6.18
N GLY A 184 -19.80 2.02 -5.09
CA GLY A 184 -20.70 2.47 -4.02
C GLY A 184 -20.20 3.74 -3.34
N ILE A 185 -18.92 3.81 -2.99
CA ILE A 185 -18.31 5.00 -2.37
C ILE A 185 -18.37 6.19 -3.32
N LEU A 186 -18.03 6.01 -4.60
CA LEU A 186 -18.04 7.09 -5.58
C LEU A 186 -19.46 7.63 -5.84
N ARG A 187 -20.48 6.75 -5.87
CA ARG A 187 -21.89 7.17 -5.92
C ARG A 187 -22.31 7.94 -4.68
N ALA A 188 -21.90 7.49 -3.49
CA ALA A 188 -22.18 8.21 -2.25
C ALA A 188 -21.53 9.61 -2.26
N MET A 189 -20.30 9.73 -2.78
CA MET A 189 -19.65 11.03 -2.98
C MET A 189 -20.39 11.93 -3.96
N ALA A 190 -20.90 11.38 -5.07
CA ALA A 190 -21.70 12.13 -6.04
C ALA A 190 -22.97 12.70 -5.39
N ARG A 191 -23.68 11.90 -4.58
CA ARG A 191 -24.84 12.36 -3.80
C ARG A 191 -24.48 13.45 -2.80
N LEU A 192 -23.36 13.31 -2.08
CA LEU A 192 -22.89 14.33 -1.14
C LEU A 192 -22.51 15.66 -1.83
N LEU A 193 -22.13 15.61 -3.09
CA LEU A 193 -21.86 16.78 -3.92
C LEU A 193 -23.11 17.29 -4.65
N GLU A 194 -24.28 16.71 -4.38
CA GLU A 194 -25.57 17.10 -4.97
C GLU A 194 -25.53 17.05 -6.51
N LEU A 195 -24.83 16.05 -7.06
CA LEU A 195 -24.81 15.82 -8.51
C LEU A 195 -26.10 15.10 -8.93
N ASP A 196 -26.70 15.57 -10.04
CA ASP A 196 -27.95 15.00 -10.58
C ASP A 196 -27.80 13.54 -11.04
N ASP A 197 -26.61 13.19 -11.54
CA ASP A 197 -26.26 11.83 -11.94
C ASP A 197 -25.39 11.16 -10.86
N GLY A 198 -25.91 10.10 -10.26
CA GLY A 198 -25.20 9.31 -9.24
C GLY A 198 -23.91 8.67 -9.77
N ASP A 199 -23.83 8.43 -11.07
CA ASP A 199 -22.65 7.88 -11.74
C ASP A 199 -21.73 8.98 -12.31
N ALA A 200 -22.02 10.27 -12.08
CA ALA A 200 -21.25 11.39 -12.63
C ALA A 200 -19.75 11.28 -12.34
N ILE A 201 -19.37 10.86 -11.12
CA ILE A 201 -17.96 10.66 -10.74
C ILE A 201 -17.38 9.41 -11.42
N LEU A 202 -18.14 8.33 -11.51
CA LEU A 202 -17.73 7.07 -12.15
C LEU A 202 -17.45 7.27 -13.65
N ASN A 203 -18.31 8.04 -14.31
CA ASN A 203 -18.20 8.34 -15.73
C ASN A 203 -16.90 9.10 -16.08
N GLN A 204 -16.28 9.80 -15.12
CA GLN A 204 -14.99 10.48 -15.32
C GLN A 204 -13.80 9.52 -15.46
N PHE A 205 -13.95 8.25 -15.08
CA PHE A 205 -12.93 7.23 -15.28
C PHE A 205 -13.00 6.61 -16.68
N GLY A 206 -14.12 6.78 -17.39
CA GLY A 206 -14.41 6.14 -18.67
C GLY A 206 -14.49 4.62 -18.60
N ASP A 207 -14.76 3.99 -19.74
CA ASP A 207 -14.92 2.52 -19.84
C ASP A 207 -13.60 1.75 -19.61
N LYS A 208 -12.46 2.43 -19.69
CA LYS A 208 -11.11 1.86 -19.61
C LYS A 208 -10.29 2.42 -18.44
N GLY A 209 -10.95 2.86 -17.37
CA GLY A 209 -10.27 3.36 -16.17
C GLY A 209 -9.28 2.34 -15.61
N SER A 210 -7.99 2.64 -15.65
CA SER A 210 -6.96 1.70 -15.19
C SER A 210 -6.97 1.55 -13.67
N THR A 211 -6.98 0.31 -13.19
CA THR A 211 -6.80 -0.01 -11.77
C THR A 211 -5.55 -0.87 -11.61
N TYR A 212 -4.80 -0.62 -10.54
CA TYR A 212 -3.56 -1.35 -10.24
C TYR A 212 -3.62 -1.92 -8.83
N ALA A 213 -3.16 -3.17 -8.68
CA ALA A 213 -2.86 -3.75 -7.38
C ALA A 213 -1.37 -3.54 -7.07
N ARG A 214 -1.09 -3.02 -5.88
CA ARG A 214 0.28 -2.80 -5.38
C ARG A 214 0.47 -3.58 -4.09
N PHE A 215 1.32 -4.60 -4.14
CA PHE A 215 1.75 -5.33 -2.96
C PHE A 215 3.06 -4.72 -2.45
N ASN A 216 3.10 -4.36 -1.17
CA ASN A 216 4.29 -3.83 -0.54
C ASN A 216 4.83 -4.85 0.46
N TYR A 217 6.12 -5.16 0.36
CA TYR A 217 6.83 -6.01 1.30
C TYR A 217 7.85 -5.18 2.05
N TYR A 218 7.76 -5.17 3.38
CA TYR A 218 8.65 -4.43 4.28
C TYR A 218 9.57 -5.44 4.99
N PRO A 219 10.82 -5.63 4.51
CA PRO A 219 11.79 -6.45 5.22
C PRO A 219 12.12 -5.86 6.59
N ALA A 220 12.69 -6.66 7.49
CA ALA A 220 13.22 -6.14 8.74
C ALA A 220 14.27 -5.04 8.46
N CYS A 221 14.09 -3.84 9.02
CA CYS A 221 15.08 -2.76 8.95
C CYS A 221 15.98 -2.86 10.20
N PRO A 222 17.32 -2.82 10.06
CA PRO A 222 18.25 -2.78 11.21
C PRO A 222 18.13 -1.52 12.08
N ARG A 223 17.65 -0.41 11.50
CA ARG A 223 17.45 0.90 12.15
C ARG A 223 16.03 1.42 11.91
N PRO A 224 14.99 0.73 12.41
CA PRO A 224 13.59 1.04 12.10
C PRO A 224 13.19 2.46 12.51
N GLU A 225 13.86 3.05 13.50
CA GLU A 225 13.67 4.42 13.95
C GLU A 225 14.17 5.48 12.95
N LEU A 226 15.07 5.10 12.03
CA LEU A 226 15.63 5.97 11.01
C LEU A 226 15.08 5.69 9.61
N CYS A 227 14.52 4.49 9.39
CA CYS A 227 13.95 4.06 8.11
C CYS A 227 12.55 4.67 7.86
N SER A 228 12.29 5.10 6.63
CA SER A 228 10.91 5.30 6.16
C SER A 228 10.27 3.93 5.88
N ALA A 229 9.48 3.41 6.82
CA ALA A 229 8.76 2.13 6.67
C ALA A 229 7.41 2.25 5.92
N SER A 230 7.07 3.42 5.39
CA SER A 230 5.99 3.65 4.40
C SER A 230 5.84 5.17 4.21
N GLY A 231 6.05 5.67 3.00
CA GLY A 231 5.35 6.87 2.50
C GLY A 231 5.55 8.18 3.27
N ARG A 232 6.76 8.50 3.73
CA ARG A 232 7.07 9.83 4.31
C ARG A 232 7.57 10.85 3.28
N THR A 233 7.71 10.50 2.02
CA THR A 233 7.53 11.53 0.97
C THR A 233 6.04 11.82 0.91
N PRO A 234 5.57 13.06 1.21
CA PRO A 234 4.18 13.42 1.01
C PRO A 234 3.89 13.34 -0.50
N THR A 235 3.46 12.16 -0.93
CA THR A 235 2.84 11.97 -2.22
C THR A 235 1.36 11.95 -1.92
N SER A 236 0.63 12.97 -2.39
CA SER A 236 -0.80 12.76 -2.60
C SER A 236 -0.92 11.52 -3.47
N ALA A 237 -1.79 10.57 -3.10
CA ALA A 237 -2.09 9.46 -3.99
C ALA A 237 -2.53 10.10 -5.32
N SER A 238 -1.74 9.93 -6.38
CA SER A 238 -2.07 10.45 -7.70
C SER A 238 -3.28 9.73 -8.30
N SER A 239 -3.69 8.62 -7.68
CA SER A 239 -4.91 7.89 -7.95
C SER A 239 -6.11 8.60 -7.30
N ARG A 240 -7.18 8.78 -8.07
CA ARG A 240 -8.43 9.43 -7.61
C ARG A 240 -9.11 8.70 -6.43
N CYS A 241 -8.76 7.43 -6.18
CA CYS A 241 -9.11 6.66 -4.97
C CYS A 241 -8.04 5.57 -4.75
N SER A 242 -7.64 5.30 -3.49
CA SER A 242 -6.72 4.22 -3.12
C SER A 242 -7.25 3.49 -1.90
N SER A 243 -7.36 2.16 -1.95
CA SER A 243 -7.70 1.32 -0.80
C SER A 243 -6.44 0.63 -0.27
N TRP A 244 -6.28 0.62 1.06
CA TRP A 244 -5.18 -0.04 1.75
C TRP A 244 -5.75 -1.06 2.72
N THR A 245 -5.48 -2.34 2.50
CA THR A 245 -5.80 -3.39 3.48
C THR A 245 -4.67 -3.51 4.49
N ARG A 246 -4.95 -3.17 5.75
CA ARG A 246 -4.01 -3.30 6.87
C ARG A 246 -3.94 -4.76 7.30
N THR A 247 -2.73 -5.30 7.46
CA THR A 247 -2.52 -6.58 8.16
C THR A 247 -2.37 -6.36 9.67
N SER A 248 -2.97 -7.22 10.49
CA SER A 248 -3.00 -7.12 11.96
C SER A 248 -1.61 -7.03 12.61
N PRO A 249 -1.47 -6.37 13.78
CA PRO A 249 -0.20 -6.15 14.46
C PRO A 249 0.17 -7.35 15.34
N ALA A 250 0.70 -8.43 14.75
CA ALA A 250 1.27 -9.54 15.51
C ALA A 250 2.80 -9.47 15.50
N CYS A 251 3.36 -8.39 16.06
CA CYS A 251 4.76 -8.30 16.46
C CYS A 251 4.86 -7.41 17.71
N ARG A 252 4.45 -7.93 18.87
CA ARG A 252 5.04 -7.49 20.15
C ARG A 252 6.11 -8.50 20.49
N SER A 253 7.36 -8.07 20.37
CA SER A 253 8.51 -8.79 20.89
C SER A 253 8.35 -9.00 22.39
N SER A 254 8.20 -10.26 22.81
CA SER A 254 8.36 -10.69 24.19
C SER A 254 9.84 -10.60 24.58
N ALA A 255 10.25 -9.49 25.19
CA ALA A 255 11.55 -9.40 25.84
C ALA A 255 11.42 -9.96 27.27
N THR A 256 11.75 -11.24 27.46
CA THR A 256 12.02 -11.80 28.79
C THR A 256 13.47 -11.48 29.14
N ALA A 257 13.69 -10.64 30.14
CA ALA A 257 15.02 -10.29 30.63
C ALA A 257 15.66 -11.48 31.38
N PRO A 258 16.96 -11.78 31.17
CA PRO A 258 17.67 -12.78 31.96
C PRO A 258 18.11 -12.18 33.31
N GLY A 259 17.60 -12.74 34.40
CA GLY A 259 18.02 -12.42 35.77
C GLY A 259 19.46 -12.89 36.03
N THR A 260 20.33 -11.94 36.32
CA THR A 260 21.73 -12.10 36.71
C THR A 260 21.88 -12.92 37.99
N ALA A 261 22.70 -13.98 37.92
CA ALA A 261 23.30 -14.60 39.09
C ALA A 261 24.35 -13.67 39.70
N SER A 262 24.26 -13.42 41.01
CA SER A 262 25.36 -12.89 41.81
C SER A 262 25.53 -13.76 43.05
N ARG A 263 26.75 -14.26 43.21
CA ARG A 263 27.27 -14.98 44.37
C ARG A 263 27.23 -14.09 45.62
N ARG A 264 26.78 -14.65 46.73
CA ARG A 264 27.54 -14.75 47.99
C ARG A 264 27.12 -16.03 48.71
#